data_AF-A0A926CLX8-F1
#
_entry.id   AF-A0A926CLX8-F1
#
_cell.length_a   1.000
_cell.length_b   1.000
_cell.length_c   1.000
_cell.angle_alpha   90.00
_cell.angle_beta   90.00
_cell.angle_gamma   90.00
#
_symmetry.space_group_name_H-M   'P 1'
#
loop_
_entity.id
_entity.type
_entity.pdbx_description
1 polymer ?
#
loop_
_entity_poly.entity_id
_entity_poly.type
_entity_poly.pdbx_seq_one_letter_code
_entity_poly.pdbx_strand_id
1 'polypeptide(L)'
;MWLVNLSLRRPMTVLVIVLAVALASMLALRRMKADIFPGLGSPTVFVAQPYGGMDPSQMEGFLTYYYEYHFLYITGIEHVESKSIQGVALMKLVFHGDTNMNQAMAEVVAQVNRSRAFMPPGAVPPFIVRFDAGSVPVGQLVFSSPVRSPAEMQDIAINRVRPLFATLPGVSAPPPFGGNQRSIVVRIDPERMRSYEMSPEEIITAVNRASAVLPSGNVRIGEQNYFASTNVVIGGNLQELMDAPVRTGSGPAVFIRDIGVVENGTDIITGYAHVNGRRTVYIPVTKRSDASTLDVIRNVREALPRMEAACPEDVDIRLEFDQSGYVTRALQSLVNEAMLGALLTGLMVLLFLRDWRSALIVVLTIPFALLAA
;
A
#
# COMPACT_ATOMS: atom_id res chain seq x y z
N MET A 1 -52.41 21.13 11.61
CA MET A 1 -52.89 19.85 12.16
C MET A 1 -53.28 18.79 11.11
N TRP A 2 -53.12 19.04 9.80
CA TRP A 2 -53.53 18.06 8.77
C TRP A 2 -52.74 16.74 8.82
N LEU A 3 -51.43 16.78 9.07
CA LEU A 3 -50.58 15.58 9.21
C LEU A 3 -51.03 14.64 10.36
N VAL A 4 -51.36 15.22 11.52
CA VAL A 4 -51.86 14.46 12.67
C VAL A 4 -53.25 13.88 12.36
N ASN A 5 -54.15 14.67 11.77
CA ASN A 5 -55.49 14.21 11.39
C ASN A 5 -55.46 13.11 10.31
N LEU A 6 -54.53 13.18 9.36
CA LEU A 6 -54.37 12.15 8.33
C LEU A 6 -53.84 10.83 8.93
N SER A 7 -52.86 10.94 9.84
CA SER A 7 -52.27 9.79 10.53
C SER A 7 -53.29 9.07 11.43
N LEU A 8 -54.15 9.82 12.14
CA LEU A 8 -55.22 9.27 12.98
C LEU A 8 -56.37 8.66 12.16
N ARG A 9 -56.65 9.18 10.95
CA ARG A 9 -57.70 8.67 10.06
C ARG A 9 -57.34 7.37 9.35
N ARG A 10 -56.05 7.04 9.21
CA ARG A 10 -55.56 5.83 8.51
C ARG A 10 -54.53 5.05 9.34
N PRO A 11 -54.91 4.52 10.53
CA PRO A 11 -53.97 3.86 11.44
C PRO A 11 -53.30 2.61 10.83
N MET A 12 -54.04 1.83 10.03
CA MET A 12 -53.49 0.65 9.35
C MET A 12 -52.45 1.02 8.30
N THR A 13 -52.65 2.11 7.55
CA THR A 13 -51.67 2.58 6.56
C THR A 13 -50.38 3.04 7.23
N VAL A 14 -50.48 3.75 8.36
CA VAL A 14 -49.31 4.16 9.15
C VAL A 14 -48.54 2.95 9.69
N LEU A 15 -49.23 1.94 10.21
CA LEU A 15 -48.61 0.70 10.69
C LEU A 15 -47.84 -0.02 9.57
N VAL A 16 -48.44 -0.12 8.38
CA VAL A 16 -47.78 -0.73 7.22
C VAL A 16 -46.54 0.04 6.79
N ILE A 17 -46.57 1.37 6.81
CA ILE A 17 -45.39 2.20 6.49
C ILE A 17 -44.28 1.97 7.51
N VAL A 18 -44.60 1.97 8.81
CA VAL A 18 -43.63 1.73 9.88
C VAL A 18 -42.99 0.34 9.74
N LEU A 19 -43.79 -0.68 9.43
CA LEU A 19 -43.29 -2.04 9.19
C LEU A 19 -42.42 -2.11 7.93
N ALA A 20 -42.83 -1.45 6.84
CA ALA A 20 -42.07 -1.39 5.60
C ALA A 20 -40.70 -0.71 5.80
N VAL A 21 -40.67 0.38 6.56
CA VAL A 21 -39.42 1.04 6.96
C VAL A 21 -38.56 0.06 7.76
N ALA A 22 -39.07 -0.55 8.82
CA ALA A 22 -38.30 -1.50 9.63
C ALA A 22 -37.71 -2.68 8.83
N LEU A 23 -38.46 -3.22 7.87
CA LEU A 23 -37.98 -4.27 6.97
C LEU A 23 -36.88 -3.76 6.02
N ALA A 24 -37.04 -2.57 5.44
CA ALA A 24 -36.04 -1.93 4.60
C ALA A 24 -34.74 -1.62 5.38
N SER A 25 -34.88 -1.16 6.62
CA SER A 25 -33.77 -0.87 7.53
C SER A 25 -32.96 -2.12 7.86
N MET A 26 -33.56 -3.31 7.91
CA MET A 26 -32.83 -4.55 8.11
C MET A 26 -31.83 -4.83 6.97
N LEU A 27 -32.19 -4.49 5.73
CA LEU A 27 -31.27 -4.59 4.58
C LEU A 27 -30.18 -3.52 4.64
N ALA A 28 -30.53 -2.29 5.04
CA ALA A 28 -29.59 -1.19 5.21
C ALA A 28 -28.54 -1.51 6.28
N LEU A 29 -28.96 -1.99 7.46
CA LEU A 29 -28.07 -2.39 8.56
C LEU A 29 -27.09 -3.49 8.15
N ARG A 30 -27.50 -4.44 7.31
CA ARG A 30 -26.61 -5.51 6.80
C ARG A 30 -25.58 -5.02 5.78
N ARG A 31 -25.87 -3.92 5.08
CA ARG A 31 -24.99 -3.34 4.04
C ARG A 31 -24.19 -2.14 4.53
N MET A 32 -24.52 -1.61 5.71
CA MET A 32 -23.87 -0.45 6.29
C MET A 32 -22.40 -0.78 6.60
N LYS A 33 -21.50 0.07 6.11
CA LYS A 33 -20.07 -0.05 6.40
C LYS A 33 -19.84 0.44 7.82
N ALA A 34 -19.18 -0.37 8.64
CA ALA A 34 -18.80 0.01 9.99
C ALA A 34 -17.34 0.44 10.04
N ASP A 35 -17.09 1.63 10.57
CA ASP A 35 -15.74 2.15 10.77
C ASP A 35 -15.73 3.14 11.95
N ILE A 36 -14.54 3.40 12.50
CA ILE A 36 -14.36 4.33 13.64
C ILE A 36 -14.33 5.77 13.16
N PHE A 37 -13.67 6.00 12.03
CA PHE A 37 -13.62 7.32 11.43
C PHE A 37 -14.78 7.48 10.45
N PRO A 38 -15.44 8.65 10.41
CA PRO A 38 -16.18 9.07 9.22
C PRO A 38 -15.25 9.00 8.00
N GLY A 39 -15.79 9.19 6.80
CA GLY A 39 -14.98 9.55 5.63
C GLY A 39 -14.28 10.89 5.87
N LEU A 40 -13.27 10.91 6.74
CA LEU A 40 -12.44 12.03 7.10
C LEU A 40 -11.23 11.97 6.19
N GLY A 41 -10.91 13.10 5.59
CA GLY A 41 -9.67 13.28 4.86
C GLY A 41 -9.80 14.38 3.84
N SER A 42 -8.84 15.28 3.84
CA SER A 42 -8.53 16.07 2.66
C SER A 42 -8.06 15.10 1.58
N PRO A 43 -8.74 15.03 0.42
CA PRO A 43 -8.34 14.12 -0.65
C PRO A 43 -6.89 14.42 -1.04
N THR A 44 -6.04 13.39 -1.03
CA THR A 44 -4.58 13.60 -1.14
C THR A 44 -3.96 12.63 -2.13
N VAL A 45 -3.07 13.14 -2.96
CA VAL A 45 -2.21 12.35 -3.85
C VAL A 45 -0.76 12.56 -3.46
N PHE A 46 -0.04 11.46 -3.28
CA PHE A 46 1.39 11.44 -3.07
C PHE A 46 2.09 11.14 -4.39
N VAL A 47 3.09 11.94 -4.71
CA VAL A 47 4.05 11.71 -5.79
C VAL A 47 5.42 11.54 -5.13
N ALA A 48 6.09 10.44 -5.42
CA ALA A 48 7.44 10.17 -4.93
C ALA A 48 8.36 9.88 -6.12
N GLN A 49 9.33 10.75 -6.36
CA GLN A 49 10.30 10.62 -7.44
C GLN A 49 11.66 10.25 -6.84
N PRO A 50 12.11 8.99 -6.96
CA PRO A 50 13.46 8.62 -6.58
C PRO A 50 14.45 9.04 -7.68
N TYR A 51 15.61 9.53 -7.27
CA TYR A 51 16.77 9.77 -8.12
C TYR A 51 18.03 9.69 -7.26
N GLY A 52 18.68 8.52 -7.27
CA GLY A 52 19.83 8.25 -6.41
C GLY A 52 21.03 9.17 -6.69
N GLY A 53 21.82 9.45 -5.66
CA GLY A 53 23.09 10.17 -5.78
C GLY A 53 23.01 11.70 -5.70
N MET A 54 21.80 12.29 -5.73
CA MET A 54 21.62 13.74 -5.55
C MET A 54 21.42 14.13 -4.09
N ASP A 55 22.02 15.26 -3.71
CA ASP A 55 21.75 15.91 -2.42
C ASP A 55 20.38 16.63 -2.43
N PRO A 56 19.82 16.98 -1.26
CA PRO A 56 18.50 17.61 -1.18
C PRO A 56 18.32 18.88 -2.03
N SER A 57 19.35 19.72 -2.17
CA SER A 57 19.28 20.96 -2.95
C SER A 57 19.24 20.70 -4.45
N GLN A 58 19.98 19.68 -4.92
CA GLN A 58 19.91 19.21 -6.30
C GLN A 58 18.55 18.58 -6.60
N MET A 59 18.02 17.76 -5.68
CA MET A 59 16.69 17.18 -5.81
C MET A 59 15.61 18.26 -5.92
N GLU A 60 15.71 19.31 -5.12
CA GLU A 60 14.81 20.46 -5.19
C GLU A 60 14.88 21.15 -6.57
N GLY A 61 16.08 21.56 -6.98
CA GLY A 61 16.26 22.37 -8.19
C GLY A 61 15.99 21.62 -9.50
N PHE A 62 16.40 20.35 -9.61
CA PHE A 62 16.31 19.60 -10.87
C PHE A 62 15.03 18.74 -10.99
N LEU A 63 14.36 18.43 -9.88
CA LEU A 63 13.19 17.55 -9.90
C LEU A 63 11.97 18.23 -9.29
N THR A 64 12.00 18.56 -7.99
CA THR A 64 10.84 19.09 -7.26
C THR A 64 10.28 20.36 -7.89
N TYR A 65 11.15 21.30 -8.28
CA TYR A 65 10.76 22.55 -8.93
C TYR A 65 9.89 22.33 -10.19
N TYR A 66 10.29 21.40 -11.06
CA TYR A 66 9.52 21.10 -12.26
C TYR A 66 8.21 20.38 -11.98
N TYR A 67 8.10 19.67 -10.86
CA TYR A 67 6.81 19.14 -10.43
C TYR A 67 5.88 20.24 -9.96
N GLU A 68 6.33 21.07 -9.03
CA GLU A 68 5.54 22.18 -8.49
C GLU A 68 5.05 23.10 -9.62
N TYR A 69 5.93 23.42 -10.58
CA TYR A 69 5.57 24.21 -11.76
C TYR A 69 4.42 23.59 -12.57
N HIS A 70 4.44 22.27 -12.78
CA HIS A 70 3.40 21.58 -13.56
C HIS A 70 2.14 21.27 -12.75
N PHE A 71 2.24 21.19 -11.43
CA PHE A 71 1.08 21.01 -10.54
C PHE A 71 0.14 22.21 -10.56
N LEU A 72 0.61 23.40 -10.95
CA LEU A 72 -0.23 24.58 -11.16
C LEU A 72 -1.32 24.38 -12.23
N TYR A 73 -1.17 23.39 -13.11
CA TYR A 73 -2.16 23.07 -14.15
C TYR A 73 -3.18 22.01 -13.74
N ILE A 74 -3.13 21.55 -12.48
CA ILE A 74 -4.05 20.54 -11.95
C ILE A 74 -5.19 21.24 -11.22
N THR A 75 -6.42 20.86 -11.55
CA THR A 75 -7.60 21.49 -10.96
C THR A 75 -7.89 20.94 -9.57
N GLY A 76 -8.25 21.82 -8.64
CA GLY A 76 -8.76 21.43 -7.31
C GLY A 76 -7.68 21.20 -6.25
N ILE A 77 -6.40 21.44 -6.54
CA ILE A 77 -5.34 21.47 -5.53
C ILE A 77 -5.58 22.66 -4.60
N GLU A 78 -5.66 22.39 -3.30
CA GLU A 78 -5.68 23.40 -2.24
C GLU A 78 -4.26 23.88 -1.94
N HIS A 79 -3.34 22.94 -1.69
CA HIS A 79 -1.93 23.23 -1.46
C HIS A 79 -1.04 22.02 -1.80
N VAL A 80 0.24 22.29 -2.03
CA VAL A 80 1.27 21.28 -2.26
C VAL A 80 2.30 21.38 -1.14
N GLU A 81 2.59 20.27 -0.48
CA GLU A 81 3.73 20.14 0.44
C GLU A 81 4.81 19.32 -0.27
N SER A 82 6.00 19.89 -0.42
CA SER A 82 7.15 19.19 -0.98
C SER A 82 8.24 18.98 0.08
N LYS A 83 8.92 17.85 -0.01
CA LYS A 83 10.05 17.50 0.84
C LYS A 83 11.10 16.78 0.01
N SER A 84 12.19 17.47 -0.26
CA SER A 84 13.38 16.91 -0.90
C SER A 84 14.31 16.34 0.17
N ILE A 85 14.62 15.05 0.06
CA ILE A 85 15.66 14.39 0.85
C ILE A 85 16.69 13.78 -0.11
N GLN A 86 17.82 13.32 0.42
CA GLN A 86 18.82 12.66 -0.42
C GLN A 86 18.19 11.49 -1.18
N GLY A 87 18.33 11.50 -2.50
CA GLY A 87 17.87 10.42 -3.35
C GLY A 87 16.36 10.37 -3.65
N VAL A 88 15.51 11.18 -2.99
CA VAL A 88 14.04 11.13 -3.16
C VAL A 88 13.40 12.51 -2.99
N ALA A 89 12.54 12.88 -3.93
CA ALA A 89 11.60 14.01 -3.80
C ALA A 89 10.21 13.47 -3.46
N LEU A 90 9.64 13.92 -2.34
CA LEU A 90 8.30 13.58 -1.88
C LEU A 90 7.40 14.80 -2.05
N MET A 91 6.28 14.66 -2.75
CA MET A 91 5.28 15.71 -2.90
C MET A 91 3.92 15.17 -2.48
N LYS A 92 3.23 15.96 -1.67
CA LYS A 92 1.89 15.69 -1.18
C LYS A 92 0.97 16.79 -1.70
N LEU A 93 0.09 16.40 -2.61
CA LEU A 93 -0.89 17.28 -3.23
C LEU A 93 -2.20 17.11 -2.47
N VAL A 94 -2.62 18.16 -1.77
CA VAL A 94 -3.87 18.17 -1.02
C VAL A 94 -4.92 18.90 -1.85
N PHE A 95 -6.08 18.28 -2.01
CA PHE A 95 -7.17 18.80 -2.82
C PHE A 95 -8.33 19.29 -1.94
N HIS A 96 -9.16 20.16 -2.49
CA HIS A 96 -10.42 20.55 -1.85
C HIS A 96 -11.38 19.35 -1.73
N GLY A 97 -12.19 19.33 -0.68
CA GLY A 97 -13.05 18.19 -0.33
C GLY A 97 -14.01 17.71 -1.43
N ASP A 98 -14.51 18.61 -2.27
CA ASP A 98 -15.49 18.28 -3.33
C ASP A 98 -14.83 17.88 -4.66
N THR A 99 -13.50 17.75 -4.70
CA THR A 99 -12.76 17.46 -5.93
C THR A 99 -13.03 16.03 -6.41
N ASN A 100 -13.31 15.87 -7.70
CA ASN A 100 -13.37 14.55 -8.32
C ASN A 100 -11.97 13.93 -8.42
N MET A 101 -11.65 13.07 -7.46
CA MET A 101 -10.33 12.46 -7.35
C MET A 101 -9.95 11.53 -8.51
N ASN A 102 -10.90 10.99 -9.25
CA ASN A 102 -10.58 10.17 -10.42
C ASN A 102 -10.06 11.06 -11.56
N GLN A 103 -10.69 12.22 -11.76
CA GLN A 103 -10.20 13.22 -12.71
C GLN A 103 -8.88 13.83 -12.25
N ALA A 104 -8.80 14.24 -10.98
CA ALA A 104 -7.58 14.82 -10.41
C ALA A 104 -6.39 13.85 -10.52
N MET A 105 -6.60 12.56 -10.26
CA MET A 105 -5.54 11.55 -10.42
C MET A 105 -5.06 11.44 -11.87
N ALA A 106 -5.96 11.50 -12.86
CA ALA A 106 -5.58 11.48 -14.27
C ALA A 106 -4.78 12.75 -14.66
N GLU A 107 -5.19 13.92 -14.15
CA GLU A 107 -4.46 15.18 -14.35
C GLU A 107 -3.08 15.13 -13.69
N VAL A 108 -2.96 14.64 -12.45
CA VAL A 108 -1.67 14.42 -11.77
C VAL A 108 -0.77 13.53 -12.60
N VAL A 109 -1.25 12.37 -13.05
CA VAL A 109 -0.45 11.45 -13.87
C VAL A 109 0.01 12.12 -15.18
N ALA A 110 -0.83 12.91 -15.83
CA ALA A 110 -0.48 13.62 -17.05
C ALA A 110 0.61 14.69 -16.80
N GLN A 111 0.44 15.53 -15.78
CA GLN A 111 1.39 16.59 -15.45
C GLN A 111 2.72 16.03 -14.92
N VAL A 112 2.67 14.99 -14.08
CA VAL A 112 3.85 14.27 -13.61
C VAL A 112 4.66 13.71 -14.77
N ASN A 113 4.01 13.10 -15.76
CA ASN A 113 4.71 12.60 -16.95
C ASN A 113 5.29 13.73 -17.81
N ARG A 114 4.62 14.88 -17.88
CA ARG A 114 5.13 16.06 -18.58
C ARG A 114 6.39 16.63 -17.91
N SER A 115 6.42 16.70 -16.58
CA SER A 115 7.60 17.16 -15.82
C SER A 115 8.85 16.33 -16.13
N ARG A 116 8.70 15.04 -16.46
CA ARG A 116 9.83 14.14 -16.75
C ARG A 116 10.67 14.57 -17.95
N ALA A 117 10.11 15.34 -18.89
CA ALA A 117 10.86 15.85 -20.03
C ALA A 117 12.00 16.81 -19.65
N PHE A 118 11.94 17.38 -18.44
CA PHE A 118 12.93 18.32 -17.92
C PHE A 118 13.90 17.67 -16.92
N MET A 119 13.73 16.38 -16.63
CA MET A 119 14.55 15.69 -15.64
C MET A 119 15.86 15.19 -16.23
N PRO A 120 16.90 15.00 -15.39
CA PRO A 120 18.15 14.41 -15.81
C PRO A 120 17.99 13.01 -16.42
N PRO A 121 18.88 12.59 -17.34
CA PRO A 121 18.89 11.23 -17.87
C PRO A 121 18.98 10.19 -16.77
N GLY A 122 18.21 9.10 -16.88
CA GLY A 122 18.19 8.03 -15.88
C GLY A 122 17.11 8.20 -14.80
N ALA A 123 16.32 9.27 -14.82
CA ALA A 123 15.15 9.41 -13.94
C ALA A 123 14.09 8.33 -14.21
N VAL A 124 13.92 7.43 -13.24
CA VAL A 124 12.89 6.39 -13.27
C VAL A 124 11.49 6.99 -13.13
N PRO A 125 10.41 6.28 -13.53
CA PRO A 125 9.06 6.76 -13.29
C PRO A 125 8.78 6.98 -11.79
N PRO A 126 8.05 8.06 -11.43
CA PRO A 126 7.66 8.31 -10.05
C PRO A 126 6.56 7.36 -9.60
N PHE A 127 6.46 7.17 -8.29
CA PHE A 127 5.33 6.52 -7.65
C PHE A 127 4.23 7.54 -7.40
N ILE A 128 3.04 7.29 -7.97
CA ILE A 128 1.86 8.14 -7.78
C ILE A 128 0.81 7.30 -7.05
N VAL A 129 0.46 7.70 -5.83
CA VAL A 129 -0.45 6.94 -4.98
C VAL A 129 -1.47 7.88 -4.38
N ARG A 130 -2.76 7.53 -4.53
CA ARG A 130 -3.83 8.20 -3.80
C ARG A 130 -3.90 7.63 -2.39
N PHE A 131 -3.78 8.51 -1.40
CA PHE A 131 -3.79 8.12 0.00
C PHE A 131 -4.64 9.13 0.76
N ASP A 132 -5.91 8.82 0.93
CA ASP A 132 -6.83 9.64 1.69
C ASP A 132 -6.62 9.36 3.19
N ALA A 133 -7.08 10.23 4.09
CA ALA A 133 -6.97 9.95 5.54
C ALA A 133 -7.80 8.72 5.98
N GLY A 134 -8.71 8.22 5.12
CA GLY A 134 -9.37 6.92 5.27
C GLY A 134 -8.51 5.72 4.86
N SER A 135 -7.39 5.90 4.17
CA SER A 135 -6.48 4.83 3.74
C SER A 135 -5.47 4.46 4.84
N VAL A 136 -5.95 4.15 6.03
CA VAL A 136 -5.08 3.87 7.18
C VAL A 136 -4.64 2.41 7.19
N PRO A 137 -3.41 2.10 7.61
CA PRO A 137 -3.03 0.73 7.96
C PRO A 137 -3.91 0.22 9.10
N VAL A 138 -4.76 -0.77 8.81
CA VAL A 138 -5.70 -1.38 9.77
C VAL A 138 -5.17 -2.66 10.40
N GLY A 139 -4.06 -3.17 9.89
CA GLY A 139 -3.32 -4.31 10.39
C GLY A 139 -1.91 -4.34 9.84
N GLN A 140 -1.07 -5.19 10.41
CA GLN A 140 0.32 -5.40 10.00
C GLN A 140 0.54 -6.90 9.87
N LEU A 141 0.84 -7.37 8.66
CA LEU A 141 1.18 -8.77 8.43
C LEU A 141 2.67 -8.95 8.70
N VAL A 142 3.03 -9.54 9.83
CA VAL A 142 4.40 -9.71 10.32
C VAL A 142 4.92 -11.10 9.93
N PHE A 143 6.14 -11.13 9.39
CA PHE A 143 6.84 -12.34 8.96
C PHE A 143 7.94 -12.67 9.94
N SER A 144 7.96 -13.89 10.46
CA SER A 144 8.99 -14.35 11.39
C SER A 144 9.56 -15.70 10.97
N SER A 145 10.86 -15.89 11.17
CA SER A 145 11.54 -17.16 10.92
C SER A 145 12.69 -17.34 11.91
N PRO A 146 12.94 -18.55 12.42
CA PRO A 146 14.10 -18.83 13.27
C PRO A 146 15.41 -18.95 12.47
N VAL A 147 15.35 -19.18 11.16
CA VAL A 147 16.52 -19.52 10.33
C VAL A 147 16.77 -18.53 9.18
N ARG A 148 15.75 -17.81 8.71
CA ARG A 148 15.89 -16.85 7.60
C ARG A 148 16.36 -15.49 8.07
N SER A 149 17.17 -14.86 7.22
CA SER A 149 17.52 -13.45 7.35
C SER A 149 16.33 -12.53 7.02
N PRO A 150 16.32 -11.27 7.50
CA PRO A 150 15.32 -10.28 7.09
C PRO A 150 15.27 -10.04 5.58
N ALA A 151 16.39 -10.21 4.87
CA ALA A 151 16.46 -10.09 3.42
C ALA A 151 15.66 -11.19 2.71
N GLU A 152 15.81 -12.45 3.15
CA GLU A 152 15.06 -13.58 2.61
C GLU A 152 13.58 -13.47 2.96
N MET A 153 13.25 -13.03 4.17
CA MET A 153 11.86 -12.77 4.56
C MET A 153 11.24 -11.65 3.70
N GLN A 154 12.00 -10.61 3.37
CA GLN A 154 11.56 -9.53 2.49
C GLN A 154 11.27 -10.04 1.07
N ASP A 155 12.14 -10.89 0.53
CA ASP A 155 11.97 -11.53 -0.78
C ASP A 155 10.70 -12.39 -0.84
N ILE A 156 10.46 -13.19 0.21
CA ILE A 156 9.26 -14.01 0.33
C ILE A 156 8.01 -13.12 0.44
N ALA A 157 8.05 -12.09 1.29
CA ALA A 157 6.96 -11.16 1.50
C ALA A 157 6.58 -10.43 0.21
N ILE A 158 7.57 -9.94 -0.55
CA ILE A 158 7.33 -9.14 -1.76
C ILE A 158 6.92 -10.00 -2.97
N ASN A 159 7.50 -11.19 -3.14
CA ASN A 159 7.34 -12.00 -4.36
C ASN A 159 6.28 -13.10 -4.24
N ARG A 160 6.00 -13.60 -3.02
CA ARG A 160 5.03 -14.68 -2.82
C ARG A 160 3.74 -14.22 -2.16
N VAL A 161 3.84 -13.45 -1.09
CA VAL A 161 2.66 -13.09 -0.28
C VAL A 161 1.98 -11.81 -0.78
N ARG A 162 2.73 -10.75 -1.05
CA ARG A 162 2.17 -9.46 -1.51
C ARG A 162 1.29 -9.59 -2.77
N PRO A 163 1.61 -10.41 -3.80
CA PRO A 163 0.72 -10.57 -4.96
C PRO A 163 -0.68 -11.10 -4.61
N LEU A 164 -0.79 -11.91 -3.55
CA LEU A 164 -2.09 -12.49 -3.13
C LEU A 164 -3.06 -11.41 -2.63
N PHE A 165 -2.55 -10.29 -2.10
CA PHE A 165 -3.38 -9.15 -1.68
C PHE A 165 -4.12 -8.49 -2.85
N ALA A 166 -3.61 -8.59 -4.09
CA ALA A 166 -4.25 -7.97 -5.26
C ALA A 166 -5.66 -8.54 -5.53
N THR A 167 -5.94 -9.76 -5.05
CA THR A 167 -7.25 -10.42 -5.19
C THR A 167 -8.24 -10.05 -4.08
N LEU A 168 -7.80 -9.36 -3.03
CA LEU A 168 -8.62 -9.07 -1.86
C LEU A 168 -9.42 -7.77 -2.05
N PRO A 169 -10.76 -7.82 -2.02
CA PRO A 169 -11.58 -6.62 -2.17
C PRO A 169 -11.34 -5.61 -1.05
N GLY A 170 -11.18 -4.34 -1.42
CA GLY A 170 -11.05 -3.24 -0.46
C GLY A 170 -9.68 -3.14 0.24
N VAL A 171 -8.73 -4.03 -0.10
CA VAL A 171 -7.38 -4.05 0.50
C VAL A 171 -6.35 -3.47 -0.46
N SER A 172 -5.34 -2.84 0.12
CA SER A 172 -4.11 -2.42 -0.56
C SER A 172 -2.91 -2.86 0.28
N ALA A 173 -1.89 -3.39 -0.36
CA ALA A 173 -0.66 -3.85 0.28
C ALA A 173 0.55 -3.09 -0.30
N PRO A 174 1.01 -2.03 0.40
CA PRO A 174 2.29 -1.40 0.11
C PRO A 174 3.44 -2.42 0.14
N PRO A 175 4.61 -2.09 -0.44
CA PRO A 175 5.81 -2.91 -0.29
C PRO A 175 6.13 -3.21 1.19
N PRO A 176 6.70 -4.39 1.50
CA PRO A 176 7.06 -4.74 2.86
C PRO A 176 8.14 -3.81 3.44
N PHE A 177 8.12 -3.65 4.75
CA PHE A 177 9.09 -2.87 5.52
C PHE A 177 9.91 -3.77 6.45
N GLY A 178 11.14 -3.35 6.77
CA GLY A 178 11.98 -3.95 7.81
C GLY A 178 13.13 -4.79 7.32
N GLY A 179 13.04 -5.31 6.10
CA GLY A 179 14.16 -5.84 5.32
C GLY A 179 14.54 -4.90 4.19
N ASN A 180 15.43 -5.36 3.32
CA ASN A 180 15.78 -4.63 2.09
C ASN A 180 15.68 -5.57 0.89
N GLN A 181 15.54 -5.00 -0.30
CA GLN A 181 15.44 -5.79 -1.52
C GLN A 181 16.71 -6.62 -1.72
N ARG A 182 16.50 -7.88 -2.09
CA ARG A 182 17.58 -8.77 -2.48
C ARG A 182 18.23 -8.24 -3.76
N SER A 183 19.53 -8.01 -3.70
CA SER A 183 20.31 -7.39 -4.78
C SER A 183 21.61 -8.14 -4.97
N ILE A 184 22.08 -8.21 -6.22
CA ILE A 184 23.42 -8.69 -6.54
C ILE A 184 24.38 -7.51 -6.38
N VAL A 185 25.27 -7.60 -5.41
CA VAL A 185 26.20 -6.52 -5.04
C VAL A 185 27.58 -6.85 -5.59
N VAL A 186 28.05 -6.03 -6.53
CA VAL A 186 29.42 -6.10 -7.05
C VAL A 186 30.28 -5.18 -6.20
N ARG A 187 31.08 -5.74 -5.30
CA ARG A 187 31.97 -5.00 -4.39
C ARG A 187 33.38 -5.01 -4.93
N ILE A 188 33.86 -3.83 -5.33
CA ILE A 188 35.19 -3.63 -5.91
C ILE A 188 36.19 -3.26 -4.83
N ASP A 189 37.38 -3.84 -4.90
CA ASP A 189 38.53 -3.49 -4.05
C ASP A 189 39.28 -2.29 -4.66
N PRO A 190 39.31 -1.12 -4.00
CA PRO A 190 39.97 0.07 -4.53
C PRO A 190 41.48 -0.08 -4.73
N GLU A 191 42.16 -0.91 -3.93
CA GLU A 191 43.61 -1.13 -4.06
C GLU A 191 43.92 -1.98 -5.29
N ARG A 192 43.15 -3.05 -5.49
CA ARG A 192 43.30 -3.89 -6.70
C ARG A 192 42.96 -3.10 -7.95
N MET A 193 41.84 -2.38 -7.95
CA MET A 193 41.45 -1.51 -9.07
C MET A 193 42.58 -0.53 -9.46
N ARG A 194 43.26 0.09 -8.47
CA ARG A 194 44.43 0.94 -8.72
C ARG A 194 45.61 0.17 -9.30
N SER A 195 45.91 -1.02 -8.80
CA SER A 195 47.02 -1.85 -9.32
C SER A 195 46.83 -2.29 -10.78
N TYR A 196 45.58 -2.44 -11.23
CA TYR A 196 45.24 -2.75 -12.62
C TYR A 196 45.00 -1.49 -13.48
N GLU A 197 45.22 -0.29 -12.92
CA GLU A 197 45.00 0.99 -13.59
C GLU A 197 43.60 1.08 -14.23
N MET A 198 42.57 0.70 -13.48
CA MET A 198 41.19 0.69 -13.95
C MET A 198 40.39 1.82 -13.33
N SER A 199 39.51 2.42 -14.13
CA SER A 199 38.51 3.36 -13.63
C SER A 199 37.24 2.64 -13.15
N PRO A 200 36.51 3.18 -12.16
CA PRO A 200 35.19 2.65 -11.79
C PRO A 200 34.21 2.58 -12.97
N GLU A 201 34.29 3.54 -13.89
CA GLU A 201 33.43 3.63 -15.08
C GLU A 201 33.61 2.44 -16.03
N GLU A 202 34.86 1.97 -16.21
CA GLU A 202 35.15 0.76 -16.98
C GLU A 202 34.48 -0.48 -16.38
N ILE A 203 34.49 -0.58 -15.04
CA ILE A 203 33.88 -1.70 -14.33
C ILE A 203 32.36 -1.65 -14.46
N ILE A 204 31.74 -0.48 -14.28
CA ILE A 204 30.29 -0.28 -14.46
C ILE A 204 29.89 -0.67 -15.89
N THR A 205 30.66 -0.22 -16.89
CA THR A 205 30.44 -0.56 -18.29
C THR A 205 30.54 -2.07 -18.54
N ALA A 206 31.52 -2.73 -17.93
CA ALA A 206 31.71 -4.18 -18.05
C ALA A 206 30.54 -4.96 -17.44
N VAL A 207 30.11 -4.61 -16.22
CA VAL A 207 28.95 -5.21 -15.55
C VAL A 207 27.69 -5.04 -16.40
N ASN A 208 27.45 -3.84 -16.93
CA ASN A 208 26.29 -3.55 -17.77
C ASN A 208 26.29 -4.35 -19.09
N ARG A 209 27.47 -4.55 -19.70
CA ARG A 209 27.62 -5.38 -20.91
C ARG A 209 27.42 -6.86 -20.61
N ALA A 210 27.91 -7.34 -19.49
CA ALA A 210 27.82 -8.74 -19.10
C ALA A 210 26.37 -9.18 -18.85
N SER A 211 25.52 -8.30 -18.33
CA SER A 211 24.11 -8.59 -18.01
C SER A 211 23.12 -8.09 -19.08
N ALA A 212 23.55 -7.88 -20.32
CA ALA A 212 22.68 -7.34 -21.37
C ALA A 212 21.59 -8.34 -21.80
N VAL A 213 20.32 -8.01 -21.54
CA VAL A 213 19.19 -8.79 -22.04
C VAL A 213 19.04 -8.53 -23.55
N LEU A 214 19.47 -9.50 -24.38
CA LEU A 214 19.42 -9.38 -25.84
C LEU A 214 18.28 -10.22 -26.44
N PRO A 215 17.28 -9.59 -27.11
CA PRO A 215 16.26 -10.34 -27.84
C PRO A 215 16.93 -11.07 -29.00
N SER A 216 17.04 -12.38 -28.87
CA SER A 216 17.86 -13.21 -29.78
C SER A 216 17.11 -13.61 -31.06
N GLY A 217 15.80 -13.36 -31.12
CA GLY A 217 14.98 -13.58 -32.30
C GLY A 217 14.77 -15.06 -32.62
N ASN A 218 14.46 -15.33 -33.88
CA ASN A 218 14.21 -16.68 -34.38
C ASN A 218 15.14 -16.99 -35.55
N VAL A 219 15.53 -18.26 -35.70
CA VAL A 219 16.31 -18.79 -36.81
C VAL A 219 15.45 -19.80 -37.56
N ARG A 220 15.19 -19.55 -38.85
CA ARG A 220 14.47 -20.50 -39.70
C ARG A 220 15.47 -21.45 -40.36
N ILE A 221 15.30 -22.75 -40.14
CA ILE A 221 16.08 -23.82 -40.78
C ILE A 221 15.11 -24.73 -41.52
N GLY A 222 15.13 -24.66 -42.86
CA GLY A 222 14.14 -25.33 -43.71
C GLY A 222 12.71 -24.84 -43.43
N GLU A 223 11.82 -25.78 -43.11
CA GLU A 223 10.42 -25.52 -42.75
C GLU A 223 10.20 -25.22 -41.26
N GLN A 224 11.24 -25.29 -40.43
CA GLN A 224 11.12 -25.11 -38.98
C GLN A 224 11.67 -23.75 -38.55
N ASN A 225 10.94 -23.09 -37.65
CA ASN A 225 11.33 -21.82 -37.05
C ASN A 225 11.75 -22.06 -35.59
N TYR A 226 13.04 -21.93 -35.32
CA TYR A 226 13.62 -22.14 -34.00
C TYR A 226 13.72 -20.81 -33.25
N PHE A 227 13.36 -20.81 -31.98
CA PHE A 227 13.65 -19.68 -31.10
C PHE A 227 15.15 -19.68 -30.78
N ALA A 228 15.85 -18.58 -31.07
CA ALA A 228 17.21 -18.42 -30.58
C ALA A 228 17.15 -18.04 -29.10
N SER A 229 17.86 -18.78 -28.26
CA SER A 229 18.03 -18.46 -26.85
C SER A 229 19.48 -18.07 -26.59
N THR A 230 19.70 -16.99 -25.85
CA THR A 230 21.01 -16.62 -25.32
C THR A 230 21.01 -16.77 -23.80
N ASN A 231 22.14 -17.17 -23.24
CA ASN A 231 22.34 -17.39 -21.80
C ASN A 231 22.94 -16.16 -21.10
N VAL A 232 22.66 -14.95 -21.60
CA VAL A 232 23.35 -13.71 -21.17
C VAL A 232 22.80 -13.15 -19.86
N VAL A 233 21.65 -13.63 -19.36
CA VAL A 233 21.10 -13.15 -18.09
C VAL A 233 21.85 -13.80 -16.93
N ILE A 234 22.80 -13.05 -16.38
CA ILE A 234 23.60 -13.45 -15.21
C ILE A 234 22.75 -13.31 -13.95
N GLY A 235 21.83 -14.25 -13.73
CA GLY A 235 20.94 -14.27 -12.56
C GLY A 235 20.98 -15.58 -11.77
N GLY A 236 21.38 -16.68 -12.40
CA GLY A 236 21.41 -18.02 -11.78
C GLY A 236 22.76 -18.36 -11.13
N ASN A 237 23.86 -17.85 -11.67
CA ASN A 237 25.22 -18.19 -11.23
C ASN A 237 26.08 -16.93 -11.06
N LEU A 238 26.33 -16.54 -9.81
CA LEU A 238 27.19 -15.39 -9.48
C LEU A 238 28.62 -15.53 -10.06
N GLN A 239 29.07 -16.77 -10.26
CA GLN A 239 30.37 -17.06 -10.84
C GLN A 239 30.49 -16.55 -12.28
N GLU A 240 29.40 -16.57 -13.06
CA GLU A 240 29.40 -16.05 -14.42
C GLU A 240 29.63 -14.53 -14.44
N LEU A 241 29.16 -13.80 -13.41
CA LEU A 241 29.45 -12.38 -13.28
C LEU A 241 30.91 -12.15 -12.87
N MET A 242 31.44 -12.98 -11.97
CA MET A 242 32.84 -12.94 -11.55
C MET A 242 33.80 -13.20 -12.73
N ASP A 243 33.38 -14.04 -13.68
CA ASP A 243 34.13 -14.39 -14.89
C ASP A 243 33.87 -13.44 -16.07
N ALA A 244 33.09 -12.36 -15.85
CA ALA A 244 32.88 -11.34 -16.86
C ALA A 244 34.18 -10.53 -17.08
N PRO A 245 34.64 -10.38 -18.33
CA PRO A 245 35.85 -9.63 -18.61
C PRO A 245 35.58 -8.13 -18.53
N VAL A 246 36.44 -7.41 -17.81
CA VAL A 246 36.38 -5.94 -17.69
C VAL A 246 37.24 -5.29 -18.76
N ARG A 247 38.43 -5.83 -19.01
CA ARG A 247 39.34 -5.36 -20.07
C ARG A 247 39.84 -6.54 -20.88
N THR A 248 39.57 -6.51 -22.18
CA THR A 248 40.08 -7.46 -23.17
C THR A 248 40.93 -6.68 -24.18
N GLY A 249 42.22 -7.01 -24.32
CA GLY A 249 43.14 -6.26 -25.18
C GLY A 249 44.56 -6.84 -25.22
N SER A 250 45.55 -6.03 -25.58
CA SER A 250 46.98 -6.41 -25.60
C SER A 250 47.52 -6.51 -24.16
N GLY A 251 47.28 -7.64 -23.51
CA GLY A 251 47.72 -7.96 -22.16
C GLY A 251 46.89 -9.09 -21.55
N PRO A 252 47.16 -9.49 -20.30
CA PRO A 252 46.30 -10.42 -19.56
C PRO A 252 44.89 -9.84 -19.45
N ALA A 253 43.87 -10.65 -19.74
CA ALA A 253 42.49 -10.27 -19.52
C ALA A 253 42.24 -10.08 -18.01
N VAL A 254 41.56 -8.98 -17.65
CA VAL A 254 41.18 -8.68 -16.27
C VAL A 254 39.69 -8.94 -16.13
N PHE A 255 39.32 -9.73 -15.13
CA PHE A 255 37.95 -10.14 -14.84
C PHE A 255 37.45 -9.48 -13.56
N ILE A 256 36.13 -9.48 -13.35
CA ILE A 256 35.53 -8.93 -12.12
C ILE A 256 36.11 -9.61 -10.87
N ARG A 257 36.36 -10.92 -10.93
CA ARG A 257 37.00 -11.70 -9.84
C ARG A 257 38.39 -11.22 -9.44
N ASP A 258 39.11 -10.58 -10.34
CA ASP A 258 40.47 -10.12 -10.07
C ASP A 258 40.45 -8.83 -9.23
N ILE A 259 39.40 -8.01 -9.40
CA ILE A 259 39.26 -6.66 -8.82
C ILE A 259 38.18 -6.54 -7.74
N GLY A 260 37.41 -7.60 -7.48
CA GLY A 260 36.33 -7.54 -6.52
C GLY A 260 35.65 -8.88 -6.26
N VAL A 261 34.52 -8.80 -5.56
CA VAL A 261 33.65 -9.95 -5.24
C VAL A 261 32.22 -9.62 -5.62
N VAL A 262 31.48 -10.64 -6.04
CA VAL A 262 30.04 -10.54 -6.30
C VAL A 262 29.31 -11.34 -5.23
N GLU A 263 28.44 -10.67 -4.49
CA GLU A 263 27.70 -11.26 -3.37
C GLU A 263 26.19 -11.14 -3.64
N ASN A 264 25.45 -12.19 -3.30
CA ASN A 264 24.00 -12.12 -3.22
C ASN A 264 23.63 -11.55 -1.85
N GLY A 265 23.35 -10.25 -1.81
CA GLY A 265 23.10 -9.51 -0.59
C GLY A 265 21.84 -8.68 -0.68
N THR A 266 21.88 -7.51 -0.06
CA THR A 266 20.84 -6.49 -0.16
C THR A 266 21.47 -5.14 -0.42
N ASP A 267 20.64 -4.19 -0.84
CA ASP A 267 21.04 -2.79 -0.82
C ASP A 267 21.27 -2.29 0.63
N ILE A 268 21.73 -1.05 0.78
CA ILE A 268 21.98 -0.39 2.07
C ILE A 268 20.67 -0.27 2.86
N ILE A 269 20.64 -0.85 4.06
CA ILE A 269 19.47 -0.82 4.94
C ILE A 269 19.30 0.60 5.49
N THR A 270 18.24 1.29 5.07
CA THR A 270 17.89 2.65 5.54
C THR A 270 16.84 2.65 6.66
N GLY A 271 16.21 1.51 6.93
CA GLY A 271 15.25 1.32 8.01
C GLY A 271 15.12 -0.15 8.39
N TYR A 272 14.81 -0.41 9.66
CA TYR A 272 14.62 -1.76 10.17
C TYR A 272 13.32 -1.83 10.97
N ALA A 273 12.67 -2.99 10.93
CA ALA A 273 11.49 -3.26 11.74
C ALA A 273 11.86 -4.23 12.87
N HIS A 274 11.20 -4.04 14.01
CA HIS A 274 11.46 -4.82 15.20
C HIS A 274 10.14 -5.22 15.85
N VAL A 275 9.98 -6.51 16.11
CA VAL A 275 8.83 -7.06 16.84
C VAL A 275 9.36 -7.94 17.94
N ASN A 276 9.00 -7.64 19.19
CA ASN A 276 9.38 -8.41 20.38
C ASN A 276 10.88 -8.71 20.50
N GLY A 277 11.75 -7.72 20.24
CA GLY A 277 13.19 -7.92 20.38
C GLY A 277 13.88 -8.56 19.16
N ARG A 278 13.15 -8.84 18.07
CA ARG A 278 13.70 -9.48 16.85
C ARG A 278 13.49 -8.62 15.62
N ARG A 279 14.51 -8.56 14.75
CA ARG A 279 14.40 -7.93 13.43
C ARG A 279 13.46 -8.74 12.57
N THR A 280 12.54 -8.07 11.89
CA THR A 280 11.43 -8.71 11.20
C THR A 280 11.12 -7.97 9.90
N VAL A 281 10.28 -8.59 9.07
CA VAL A 281 9.63 -7.91 7.95
C VAL A 281 8.14 -7.83 8.22
N TYR A 282 7.48 -6.76 7.79
CA TYR A 282 6.03 -6.67 7.83
C TYR A 282 5.44 -5.99 6.60
N ILE A 283 4.21 -6.37 6.23
CA ILE A 283 3.41 -5.71 5.19
C ILE A 283 2.26 -4.96 5.87
N PRO A 284 2.17 -3.62 5.71
CA PRO A 284 0.99 -2.89 6.11
C PRO A 284 -0.25 -3.35 5.34
N VAL A 285 -1.29 -3.70 6.07
CA VAL A 285 -2.61 -3.97 5.51
C VAL A 285 -3.37 -2.64 5.50
N THR A 286 -3.40 -1.99 4.34
CA THR A 286 -4.06 -0.69 4.19
C THR A 286 -5.44 -0.88 3.60
N LYS A 287 -6.47 -0.32 4.24
CA LYS A 287 -7.82 -0.31 3.64
C LYS A 287 -7.89 0.73 2.52
N ARG A 288 -8.70 0.47 1.50
CA ARG A 288 -9.11 1.51 0.54
C ARG A 288 -10.13 2.43 1.21
N SER A 289 -10.25 3.66 0.74
CA SER A 289 -11.11 4.68 1.36
C SER A 289 -12.59 4.31 1.37
N ASP A 290 -13.03 3.40 0.50
CA ASP A 290 -14.39 2.90 0.41
C ASP A 290 -14.62 1.57 1.14
N ALA A 291 -13.61 0.97 1.79
CA ALA A 291 -13.73 -0.32 2.46
C ALA A 291 -13.90 -0.19 3.98
N SER A 292 -14.65 -1.12 4.59
CA SER A 292 -14.75 -1.21 6.05
C SER A 292 -13.52 -1.90 6.65
N THR A 293 -13.05 -1.37 7.78
CA THR A 293 -11.98 -1.98 8.59
C THR A 293 -12.30 -3.45 8.95
N LEU A 294 -13.54 -3.76 9.33
CA LEU A 294 -13.95 -5.12 9.69
C LEU A 294 -13.90 -6.08 8.49
N ASP A 295 -14.36 -5.63 7.32
CA ASP A 295 -14.36 -6.44 6.11
C ASP A 295 -12.93 -6.70 5.61
N VAL A 296 -12.05 -5.69 5.64
CA VAL A 296 -10.65 -5.83 5.23
C VAL A 296 -9.92 -6.85 6.09
N ILE A 297 -10.03 -6.75 7.41
CA ILE A 297 -9.38 -7.69 8.33
C ILE A 297 -9.96 -9.10 8.16
N ARG A 298 -11.28 -9.24 7.98
CA ARG A 298 -11.90 -10.54 7.71
C ARG A 298 -11.35 -11.15 6.43
N ASN A 299 -11.30 -10.39 5.33
CA ASN A 299 -10.78 -10.86 4.04
C ASN A 299 -9.31 -11.30 4.13
N VAL A 300 -8.49 -10.56 4.87
CA VAL A 300 -7.07 -10.93 5.10
C VAL A 300 -6.95 -12.18 5.94
N ARG A 301 -7.76 -12.31 7.01
CA ARG A 301 -7.78 -13.50 7.87
C ARG A 301 -8.23 -14.75 7.13
N GLU A 302 -9.23 -14.64 6.25
CA GLU A 302 -9.68 -15.73 5.38
C GLU A 302 -8.64 -16.12 4.32
N ALA A 303 -7.83 -15.16 3.86
CA ALA A 303 -6.74 -15.39 2.92
C ALA A 303 -5.45 -15.89 3.58
N LEU A 304 -5.31 -15.75 4.90
CA LEU A 304 -4.10 -16.08 5.65
C LEU A 304 -3.61 -17.53 5.41
N PRO A 305 -4.46 -18.58 5.42
CA PRO A 305 -4.02 -19.93 5.13
C PRO A 305 -3.41 -20.11 3.73
N ARG A 306 -3.91 -19.34 2.74
CA ARG A 306 -3.33 -19.33 1.38
C ARG A 306 -1.99 -18.61 1.33
N MET A 307 -1.83 -17.56 2.14
CA MET A 307 -0.57 -16.83 2.26
C MET A 307 0.49 -17.68 2.96
N GLU A 308 0.12 -18.38 4.02
CA GLU A 308 0.97 -19.36 4.73
C GLU A 308 1.39 -20.49 3.78
N ALA A 309 0.48 -21.05 2.99
CA ALA A 309 0.80 -22.10 2.01
C ALA A 309 1.73 -21.63 0.87
N ALA A 310 1.79 -20.32 0.59
CA ALA A 310 2.73 -19.76 -0.38
C ALA A 310 4.15 -19.58 0.22
N CYS A 311 4.25 -19.61 1.55
CA CYS A 311 5.51 -19.50 2.27
C CYS A 311 6.16 -20.86 2.51
N PRO A 312 7.50 -20.91 2.61
CA PRO A 312 8.19 -22.07 3.16
C PRO A 312 7.73 -22.41 4.58
N GLU A 313 7.82 -23.68 4.98
CA GLU A 313 7.41 -24.15 6.32
C GLU A 313 8.16 -23.47 7.48
N ASP A 314 9.32 -22.87 7.21
CA ASP A 314 10.14 -22.16 8.19
C ASP A 314 9.80 -20.68 8.35
N VAL A 315 8.76 -20.18 7.69
CA VAL A 315 8.28 -18.79 7.76
C VAL A 315 6.86 -18.75 8.31
N ASP A 316 6.71 -18.15 9.49
CA ASP A 316 5.43 -17.91 10.15
C ASP A 316 4.92 -16.49 9.85
N ILE A 317 3.64 -16.38 9.53
CA ILE A 317 2.97 -15.13 9.17
C ILE A 317 1.88 -14.84 10.20
N ARG A 318 1.93 -13.67 10.83
CA ARG A 318 0.92 -13.26 11.81
C ARG A 318 0.32 -11.91 11.47
N LEU A 319 -0.99 -11.81 11.64
CA LEU A 319 -1.67 -10.52 11.59
C LEU A 319 -1.57 -9.86 12.97
N GLU A 320 -0.69 -8.86 13.06
CA GLU A 320 -0.50 -8.01 14.23
C GLU A 320 -1.21 -6.67 14.05
N PHE A 321 -1.36 -5.91 15.13
CA PHE A 321 -2.03 -4.60 15.13
C PHE A 321 -3.45 -4.62 14.52
N ASP A 322 -4.21 -5.67 14.82
CA ASP A 322 -5.57 -5.83 14.33
C ASP A 322 -6.53 -4.79 14.94
N GLN A 323 -6.95 -3.80 14.13
CA GLN A 323 -7.90 -2.78 14.56
C GLN A 323 -9.33 -3.27 14.69
N SER A 324 -9.69 -4.43 14.13
CA SER A 324 -11.06 -4.95 14.16
C SER A 324 -11.58 -5.11 15.60
N GLY A 325 -10.74 -5.61 16.51
CA GLY A 325 -11.13 -5.78 17.91
C GLY A 325 -11.46 -4.46 18.61
N TYR A 326 -10.80 -3.37 18.23
CA TYR A 326 -11.12 -2.04 18.74
C TYR A 326 -12.44 -1.52 18.15
N VAL A 327 -12.65 -1.67 16.82
CA VAL A 327 -13.91 -1.31 16.14
C VAL A 327 -15.09 -2.08 16.76
N THR A 328 -14.97 -3.39 16.92
CA THR A 328 -16.04 -4.23 17.47
C THR A 328 -16.40 -3.84 18.90
N ARG A 329 -15.42 -3.56 19.75
CA ARG A 329 -15.67 -3.08 21.12
C ARG A 329 -16.33 -1.70 21.15
N ALA A 330 -15.93 -0.79 20.26
CA ALA A 330 -16.57 0.52 20.15
C ALA A 330 -18.06 0.40 19.73
N LEU A 331 -18.36 -0.48 18.77
CA LEU A 331 -19.74 -0.78 18.36
C LEU A 331 -20.56 -1.42 19.49
N GLN A 332 -19.98 -2.39 20.20
CA GLN A 332 -20.63 -3.02 21.35
C GLN A 332 -20.90 -2.00 22.46
N SER A 333 -19.95 -1.11 22.74
CA SER A 333 -20.13 -0.03 23.70
C SER A 333 -21.26 0.91 23.27
N LEU A 334 -21.31 1.30 22.00
CA LEU A 334 -22.39 2.16 21.47
C LEU A 334 -23.76 1.50 21.64
N VAL A 335 -23.88 0.20 21.34
CA VAL A 335 -25.13 -0.56 21.53
C VAL A 335 -25.51 -0.64 23.00
N ASN A 336 -24.55 -0.90 23.89
CA ASN A 336 -24.80 -0.98 25.34
C ASN A 336 -25.27 0.38 25.90
N GLU A 337 -24.61 1.47 25.52
CA GLU A 337 -24.99 2.83 25.93
C GLU A 337 -26.36 3.22 25.36
N ALA A 338 -26.66 2.84 24.10
CA ALA A 338 -27.97 3.07 23.50
C ALA A 338 -29.08 2.30 24.25
N MET A 339 -28.84 1.04 24.62
CA MET A 339 -29.78 0.24 25.41
C MET A 339 -29.98 0.81 26.82
N LEU A 340 -28.90 1.22 27.51
CA LEU A 340 -28.98 1.86 28.81
C LEU A 340 -29.76 3.18 28.73
N GLY A 341 -29.48 4.02 27.72
CA GLY A 341 -30.21 5.26 27.48
C GLY A 341 -31.71 5.03 27.23
N ALA A 342 -32.06 4.05 26.40
CA ALA A 342 -33.46 3.69 26.15
C ALA A 342 -34.15 3.18 27.42
N LEU A 343 -33.48 2.32 28.20
CA LEU A 343 -34.01 1.77 29.44
C LEU A 343 -34.22 2.84 30.52
N LEU A 344 -33.22 3.69 30.75
CA LEU A 344 -33.29 4.77 31.75
C LEU A 344 -34.36 5.81 31.37
N THR A 345 -34.49 6.13 30.08
CA THR A 345 -35.55 7.03 29.60
C THR A 345 -36.93 6.39 29.82
N GLY A 346 -37.09 5.10 29.49
CA GLY A 346 -38.32 4.35 29.77
C GLY A 346 -38.67 4.29 31.25
N LEU A 347 -37.68 4.08 32.12
CA LEU A 347 -37.83 4.08 33.57
C LEU A 347 -38.27 5.45 34.09
N MET A 348 -37.70 6.54 33.56
CA MET A 348 -38.09 7.90 33.92
C MET A 348 -39.57 8.15 33.58
N VAL A 349 -39.99 7.82 32.36
CA VAL A 349 -41.39 7.93 31.91
C VAL A 349 -42.31 7.11 32.82
N LEU A 350 -41.91 5.89 33.15
CA LEU A 350 -42.68 5.02 34.05
C LEU A 350 -42.83 5.62 35.46
N LEU A 351 -41.78 6.24 36.00
CA LEU A 351 -41.80 6.82 37.35
C LEU A 351 -42.71 8.05 37.43
N PHE A 352 -42.69 8.93 36.41
CA PHE A 352 -43.50 10.15 36.40
C PHE A 352 -44.96 9.91 36.00
N LEU A 353 -45.21 9.08 34.97
CA LEU A 353 -46.57 8.86 34.46
C LEU A 353 -47.27 7.66 35.11
N ARG A 354 -46.52 6.76 35.75
CA ARG A 354 -47.00 5.51 36.37
C ARG A 354 -47.83 4.63 35.41
N ASP A 355 -47.66 4.83 34.11
CA ASP A 355 -48.31 4.06 33.06
C ASP A 355 -47.28 3.27 32.24
N TRP A 356 -47.37 1.95 32.34
CA TRP A 356 -46.48 1.02 31.64
C TRP A 356 -46.67 1.08 30.12
N ARG A 357 -47.87 1.44 29.64
CA ARG A 357 -48.15 1.55 28.20
C ARG A 357 -47.41 2.73 27.60
N SER A 358 -47.50 3.89 28.25
CA SER A 358 -46.77 5.10 27.87
C SER A 358 -45.25 4.89 27.88
N ALA A 359 -44.71 4.23 28.92
CA ALA A 359 -43.29 3.89 28.98
C ALA A 359 -42.86 2.97 27.81
N LEU A 360 -43.64 1.94 27.49
CA LEU A 360 -43.35 1.04 26.38
C LEU A 360 -43.38 1.75 25.03
N ILE A 361 -44.35 2.63 24.80
CA ILE A 361 -44.45 3.41 23.54
C ILE A 361 -43.18 4.24 23.33
N VAL A 362 -42.69 4.92 24.38
CA VAL A 362 -41.46 5.74 24.28
C VAL A 362 -40.24 4.88 23.98
N VAL A 363 -40.06 3.78 24.72
CA VAL A 363 -38.92 2.86 24.52
C VAL A 363 -38.92 2.27 23.11
N LEU A 364 -40.09 1.87 22.59
CA LEU A 364 -40.21 1.31 21.24
C LEU A 364 -39.95 2.36 20.15
N THR A 365 -40.29 3.62 20.40
CA THR A 365 -40.12 4.71 19.41
C THR A 365 -38.65 4.97 19.11
N ILE A 366 -37.74 4.77 20.08
CA ILE A 366 -36.30 5.01 19.92
C ILE A 366 -35.68 4.09 18.84
N PRO A 367 -35.80 2.74 18.92
CA PRO A 367 -35.35 1.85 17.84
C PRO A 367 -35.99 2.13 16.49
N PHE A 368 -37.29 2.46 16.44
CA PHE A 368 -37.96 2.77 15.18
C PHE A 368 -37.45 4.06 14.55
N ALA A 369 -37.15 5.09 15.34
CA ALA A 369 -36.51 6.31 14.85
C ALA A 369 -35.10 6.03 14.33
N LEU A 370 -34.32 5.18 15.01
CA LEU A 370 -32.99 4.76 14.57
C LEU A 370 -33.02 3.90 13.30
N LEU A 371 -34.05 3.06 13.12
CA LEU A 371 -34.23 2.30 11.88
C LEU A 371 -34.59 3.22 10.71
N ALA A 372 -35.35 4.28 10.96
CA ALA A 372 -35.76 5.23 9.93
C ALA A 372 -34.64 6.20 9.50
N ALA A 373 -33.68 6.47 10.39
CA ALA A 373 -32.48 7.24 10.10
C ALA A 373 -31.47 6.40 9.29
#